data_AF-A0A3N4IW35-F1
#
_entry.id   AF-A0A3N4IW35-F1
#
_cell.length_a   1.000
_cell.length_b   1.000
_cell.length_c   1.000
_cell.angle_alpha   90.00
_cell.angle_beta   90.00
_cell.angle_gamma   90.00
#
_symmetry.space_group_name_H-M   'P 1'
#
loop_
_entity.id
_entity.type
_entity.pdbx_description
1 polymer ?
#
loop_
_entity_poly.entity_id
_entity_poly.type
_entity_poly.pdbx_seq_one_letter_code
_entity_poly.pdbx_strand_id
1 'polypeptide(L)' 'LLEASGRRAIFYPNFHCKLNFIEGFWCSAKYYARENCQHSLEGLQETIPMPL' A
#
# COMPACT_ATOMS: atom_id res chain seq x y z
N LEU A 1 9.57 19.32 -13.02
CA LEU A 1 10.14 17.95 -13.23
C LEU A 1 9.06 16.90 -13.46
N LEU A 2 8.02 16.80 -12.62
CA LEU A 2 6.91 15.85 -12.82
C LEU A 2 6.06 16.21 -14.07
N GLU A 3 5.62 17.47 -14.17
CA GLU A 3 4.82 17.93 -15.33
C GLU A 3 5.62 17.94 -16.63
N ALA A 4 6.91 18.30 -16.56
CA ALA A 4 7.82 18.24 -17.70
C ALA A 4 8.04 16.80 -18.23
N SER A 5 7.76 15.79 -17.40
CA SER A 5 7.80 14.37 -17.79
C SER A 5 6.43 13.82 -18.23
N GLY A 6 5.41 14.68 -18.35
CA GLY A 6 4.04 14.30 -18.73
C GLY A 6 3.23 13.62 -17.62
N ARG A 7 3.76 13.56 -16.38
CA ARG A 7 3.07 12.95 -15.24
C ARG A 7 2.19 13.99 -14.54
N ARG A 8 0.96 13.58 -14.22
CA ARG A 8 -0.01 14.40 -13.48
C ARG A 8 -0.09 13.94 -12.03
N ALA A 9 -0.15 14.89 -11.11
CA ALA A 9 -0.35 14.62 -9.69
C ALA A 9 -1.84 14.65 -9.33
N ILE A 10 -2.27 13.73 -8.47
CA ILE A 10 -3.61 13.75 -7.86
C ILE A 10 -3.45 14.37 -6.47
N PHE A 11 -4.21 15.43 -6.20
CA PHE A 11 -4.20 16.11 -4.91
C PHE A 11 -5.38 15.66 -4.07
N TYR A 12 -5.12 15.36 -2.80
CA TYR A 12 -6.13 15.02 -1.81
C TYR A 12 -6.20 16.11 -0.74
N PRO A 13 -7.37 16.35 -0.13
CA PRO A 13 -7.50 17.24 1.02
C PRO A 13 -6.58 16.81 2.18
N ASN A 14 -6.01 17.80 2.88
CA ASN A 14 -5.18 17.57 4.05
C ASN A 14 -5.96 16.80 5.13
N PHE A 15 -5.31 15.84 5.80
CA PHE A 15 -5.90 15.01 6.86
C PHE A 15 -7.01 14.03 6.42
N HIS A 16 -7.18 13.80 5.11
CA HIS A 16 -8.12 12.81 4.57
C HIS A 16 -7.41 11.62 3.92
N CYS A 17 -6.50 10.96 4.65
CA CYS A 17 -5.72 9.81 4.14
C CYS A 17 -6.61 8.69 3.57
N LYS A 18 -7.82 8.50 4.12
CA LYS A 18 -8.82 7.52 3.64
C LYS A 18 -9.20 7.66 2.16
N LEU A 19 -9.00 8.83 1.57
CA LEU A 19 -9.25 9.06 0.15
C LEU A 19 -8.12 8.56 -0.75
N ASN A 20 -6.93 8.32 -0.19
CA ASN A 20 -5.81 7.78 -0.92
C ASN A 20 -5.99 6.27 -1.09
N PHE A 21 -6.08 5.81 -2.35
CA PHE A 21 -6.22 4.40 -2.71
C PHE A 21 -5.23 3.48 -2.00
N ILE A 22 -4.00 3.97 -1.76
CA ILE A 22 -2.94 3.17 -1.14
C ILE A 22 -3.27 2.72 0.29
N GLU A 23 -4.12 3.46 1.03
CA GLU A 23 -4.53 3.08 2.38
C GLU A 23 -5.35 1.78 2.37
N GLY A 24 -6.25 1.64 1.38
CA GLY A 24 -7.06 0.43 1.21
C GLY A 24 -6.19 -0.78 0.88
N PHE A 25 -5.26 -0.61 -0.07
CA PHE A 25 -4.28 -1.64 -0.42
C PHE A 25 -3.48 -2.10 0.81
N TRP A 26 -2.90 -1.17 1.57
CA TRP A 26 -2.13 -1.52 2.77
C TRP A 26 -2.97 -2.14 3.87
N CYS A 27 -4.24 -1.75 4.01
CA CYS A 27 -5.14 -2.37 4.99
C CYS A 27 -5.32 -3.86 4.70
N SER A 28 -5.66 -4.21 3.46
CA SER A 28 -5.79 -5.61 3.02
C SER A 28 -4.48 -6.37 3.12
N ALA A 29 -3.37 -5.77 2.70
CA ALA A 29 -2.06 -6.40 2.73
C ALA A 29 -1.62 -6.74 4.16
N LYS A 30 -1.78 -5.80 5.10
CA LYS A 30 -1.48 -6.02 6.52
C LYS A 30 -2.39 -7.06 7.15
N TYR A 31 -3.68 -7.07 6.79
CA TYR A 31 -4.61 -8.06 7.29
C TYR A 31 -4.19 -9.48 6.89
N TYR A 32 -3.96 -9.70 5.59
CA TYR A 32 -3.51 -11.00 5.10
C TYR A 32 -2.16 -11.43 5.67
N ALA A 33 -1.19 -10.51 5.74
CA ALA A 33 0.12 -10.78 6.33
C ALA A 33 0.05 -11.18 7.81
N ARG A 34 -0.90 -10.60 8.56
CA ARG A 34 -1.11 -10.95 9.96
C ARG A 34 -1.73 -12.34 10.12
N GLU A 35 -2.71 -12.69 9.30
CA GLU A 35 -3.36 -14.01 9.34
C GLU A 35 -2.43 -15.14 8.90
N ASN A 36 -1.45 -14.85 8.04
CA ASN A 36 -0.48 -15.82 7.51
C ASN A 36 0.94 -15.60 8.09
N CYS A 37 1.05 -15.03 9.28
CA CYS A 37 2.34 -14.63 9.85
C CYS A 37 3.23 -15.85 10.15
N GLN A 38 4.38 -15.92 9.51
CA GLN A 38 5.40 -16.96 9.73
C GLN A 38 6.48 -16.54 10.75
N HIS A 39 6.38 -15.33 11.31
CA HIS A 39 7.33 -14.76 12.27
C HIS A 39 8.79 -14.67 11.77
N SER A 40 9.01 -14.66 10.46
CA SER A 40 10.30 -14.42 9.81
C SER A 40 10.22 -13.24 8.85
N LEU A 41 11.37 -12.62 8.54
CA LEU A 41 11.41 -11.53 7.56
C LEU A 41 11.14 -12.06 6.16
N GLU A 42 11.68 -13.24 5.85
CA GLU A 42 11.49 -13.95 4.59
C GLU A 42 10.00 -14.25 4.37
N GLY A 43 9.32 -14.79 5.38
CA GLY A 43 7.89 -15.08 5.31
C GLY A 43 7.05 -13.80 5.12
N LEU A 44 7.45 -12.69 5.74
CA LEU A 44 6.81 -11.40 5.52
C LEU A 44 6.97 -10.91 4.07
N GLN A 45 8.17 -11.04 3.50
CA GLN A 45 8.46 -10.66 2.11
C GLN A 45 7.67 -11.49 1.10
N GLU A 46 7.46 -12.77 1.38
CA GLU A 46 6.62 -13.66 0.56
C GLU A 46 5.13 -13.36 0.70
N THR A 47 4.68 -12.97 1.89
CA THR A 47 3.25 -12.81 2.20
C THR A 47 2.68 -11.44 1.79
N ILE A 48 3.48 -10.36 1.83
CA ILE A 48 3.05 -9.00 1.41
C ILE A 48 2.56 -8.89 -0.05
N PRO A 49 3.17 -9.55 -1.06
CA PRO A 49 2.72 -9.43 -2.45
C PRO A 49 1.51 -10.31 -2.82
N MET A 50 1.16 -11.29 -1.99
CA MET A 50 0.02 -12.21 -2.21
C MET A 50 -1.39 -11.59 -2.15
N PRO A 51 -1.69 -10.57 -1.31
CA PRO A 51 -3.02 -9.97 -1.21
C PRO A 51 -3.46 -9.07 -2.40
N LEU A 52 -3.01 -9.37 -3.62
CA LEU A 52 -3.46 -8.74 -4.88
C LEU A 52 -3.84 -9.76 -5.94
#